data_AF-A0A7K4G0H0-F1
#
_entry.id   AF-A0A7K4G0H0-F1
#
_cell.length_a   1.000
_cell.length_b   1.000
_cell.length_c   1.000
_cell.angle_alpha   90.00
_cell.angle_beta   90.00
_cell.angle_gamma   90.00
#
_symmetry.space_group_name_H-M   'P 1'
#
loop_
_entity.id
_entity.type
_entity.pdbx_description
1 polymer ?
#
loop_
_entity_poly.entity_id
_entity_poly.type
_entity_poly.pdbx_seq_one_letter_code
_entity_poly.pdbx_strand_id
1 'polypeptide(L)' 'QAVMVHCAAGMGRAGTILACYLVKYQKYSAKDAIKKIRKARPGSIQSEVQELAITFYEKHVSQ' A
#
# COMPACT_ATOMS: atom_id res chain seq x y z
N GLN A 1 3.36 19.95 7.34
CA GLN A 1 1.90 19.82 7.12
C GLN A 1 1.54 18.33 7.04
N ALA A 2 0.40 17.90 7.58
CA ALA A 2 -0.04 16.50 7.54
C ALA A 2 -0.95 16.20 6.34
N VAL A 3 -0.97 14.94 5.87
CA VAL A 3 -1.80 14.46 4.76
C VAL A 3 -2.54 13.20 5.19
N MET A 4 -3.82 13.10 4.83
CA MET A 4 -4.68 11.94 5.08
C MET A 4 -5.17 11.35 3.75
N VAL A 5 -5.17 10.02 3.65
CA VAL A 5 -5.64 9.27 2.47
C VAL A 5 -6.85 8.42 2.87
N HIS A 6 -7.96 8.55 2.16
CA HIS A 6 -9.17 7.78 2.43
C HIS A 6 -9.78 7.15 1.16
N CYS A 7 -10.72 6.25 1.38
CA CYS A 7 -11.70 5.81 0.40
C CYS A 7 -13.06 5.72 1.09
N ALA A 8 -14.04 4.97 0.57
CA ALA A 8 -15.35 4.83 1.22
C ALA A 8 -15.26 4.21 2.63
N ALA A 9 -14.58 3.05 2.76
CA ALA A 9 -14.42 2.34 4.04
C ALA A 9 -13.01 2.46 4.65
N GLY A 10 -12.07 3.08 3.93
CA GLY A 10 -10.67 3.21 4.36
C GLY A 10 -9.91 1.88 4.52
N MET A 11 -10.35 0.77 3.91
CA MET A 11 -9.73 -0.55 4.08
C MET A 11 -8.99 -1.02 2.82
N GLY A 12 -9.62 -1.05 1.64
CA GLY A 12 -8.96 -1.46 0.40
C GLY A 12 -8.05 -0.37 -0.20
N ARG A 13 -8.63 0.45 -1.08
CA ARG A 13 -7.92 1.45 -1.91
C ARG A 13 -6.98 2.38 -1.12
N ALA A 14 -7.41 2.86 0.06
CA ALA A 14 -6.58 3.73 0.88
C ALA A 14 -5.29 3.01 1.35
N GLY A 15 -5.42 1.77 1.83
CA GLY A 15 -4.27 0.94 2.21
C GLY A 15 -3.34 0.64 1.03
N THR A 16 -3.90 0.43 -0.17
CA THR A 16 -3.12 0.21 -1.40
C THR A 16 -2.22 1.41 -1.73
N ILE A 17 -2.77 2.63 -1.72
CA ILE A 17 -2.00 3.85 -2.01
C ILE A 17 -0.94 4.10 -0.93
N LEU A 18 -1.28 3.87 0.34
CA LEU A 18 -0.31 3.99 1.44
C LEU A 18 0.83 2.97 1.30
N ALA A 19 0.55 1.74 0.87
CA ALA A 19 1.60 0.76 0.58
C ALA A 19 2.52 1.20 -0.56
N CYS A 20 1.96 1.71 -1.67
CA CYS A 20 2.75 2.27 -2.77
C CYS A 20 3.65 3.44 -2.31
N TYR A 21 3.17 4.28 -1.40
CA TYR A 21 3.97 5.35 -0.81
C TYR A 21 5.20 4.80 -0.05
N LEU A 22 5.00 3.76 0.78
CA LEU A 22 6.10 3.10 1.50
C LEU A 22 7.13 2.48 0.54
N VAL A 23 6.66 1.86 -0.55
CA VAL A 23 7.53 1.29 -1.59
C VAL A 23 8.40 2.38 -2.21
N LYS A 24 7.80 3.44 -2.75
CA LYS A 24 8.55 4.47 -3.50
C LYS A 24 9.50 5.28 -2.61
N TYR A 25 9.00 5.76 -1.48
CA TYR A 25 9.71 6.77 -0.67
C TYR A 25 10.43 6.21 0.55
N GLN A 26 10.04 5.04 1.03
CA GLN A 26 10.68 4.38 2.18
C GLN A 26 11.40 3.08 1.82
N LYS A 27 11.46 2.73 0.53
CA LYS A 27 12.21 1.57 0.01
C LYS A 27 11.79 0.23 0.64
N TYR A 28 10.52 0.12 1.05
CA TYR A 28 9.95 -1.16 1.44
C TYR A 28 9.77 -2.05 0.20
N SER A 29 9.94 -3.36 0.38
CA SER A 29 9.41 -4.29 -0.62
C SER A 29 7.88 -4.21 -0.66
N ALA A 30 7.24 -4.59 -1.78
CA ALA A 30 5.78 -4.65 -1.86
C ALA A 30 5.19 -5.50 -0.72
N LYS A 31 5.82 -6.65 -0.44
CA LYS A 31 5.45 -7.57 0.64
C LYS A 31 5.55 -6.92 2.01
N ASP A 32 6.65 -6.21 2.28
CA ASP A 32 6.85 -5.56 3.58
C ASP A 32 5.93 -4.35 3.76
N ALA A 33 5.65 -3.60 2.69
CA ALA A 33 4.69 -2.49 2.71
C ALA A 33 3.28 -3.00 3.04
N ILE A 34 2.82 -4.07 2.38
CA ILE A 34 1.52 -4.70 2.67
C ILE A 34 1.48 -5.16 4.14
N LYS A 35 2.51 -5.86 4.62
CA LYS A 35 2.60 -6.33 6.00
C LYS A 35 2.58 -5.16 7.00
N LYS A 36 3.29 -4.07 6.72
CA LYS A 36 3.33 -2.87 7.56
C LYS A 36 1.96 -2.21 7.66
N ILE A 37 1.26 -2.05 6.54
CA ILE A 37 -0.08 -1.46 6.49
C ILE A 37 -1.09 -2.34 7.23
N ARG A 38 -1.10 -3.66 6.99
CA ARG A 38 -1.98 -4.60 7.70
C ARG A 38 -1.71 -4.65 9.21
N LYS A 39 -0.44 -4.53 9.64
CA LYS A 39 -0.10 -4.43 11.06
C LYS A 39 -0.63 -3.14 11.69
N ALA A 40 -0.54 -2.01 10.99
CA ALA A 40 -1.02 -0.73 11.49
C ALA A 40 -2.55 -0.62 11.47
N ARG A 41 -3.22 -1.25 10.49
CA ARG A 41 -4.66 -1.25 10.33
C ARG A 41 -5.12 -2.61 9.77
N PRO A 42 -5.50 -3.56 10.65
CA PRO A 42 -5.98 -4.87 10.24
C PRO A 42 -7.14 -4.80 9.24
N GLY A 43 -7.16 -5.72 8.27
CA GLY A 43 -8.16 -5.74 7.20
C GLY A 43 -7.88 -4.80 6.01
N SER A 44 -6.76 -4.07 6.04
CA SER A 44 -6.36 -3.24 4.91
C SER A 44 -5.85 -4.06 3.71
N ILE A 45 -6.02 -3.55 2.50
CA ILE A 45 -5.65 -4.19 1.23
C ILE A 45 -6.44 -5.49 1.07
N GLN A 46 -7.65 -5.38 0.53
CA GLN A 46 -8.73 -6.36 0.71
C GLN A 46 -8.86 -7.38 -0.42
N SER A 47 -8.11 -7.21 -1.52
CA SER A 47 -8.17 -8.12 -2.66
C SER A 47 -6.80 -8.40 -3.25
N GLU A 48 -6.66 -9.55 -3.88
CA GLU A 48 -5.45 -9.96 -4.58
C GLU A 48 -5.05 -8.95 -5.66
N VAL A 49 -6.02 -8.38 -6.39
CA VAL A 49 -5.78 -7.33 -7.39
C VAL A 49 -5.10 -6.09 -6.77
N GLN A 50 -5.43 -5.74 -5.53
CA GLN A 50 -4.76 -4.64 -4.83
C GLN A 50 -3.32 -5.00 -4.42
N GLU A 51 -3.06 -6.25 -4.02
CA GLU A 51 -1.70 -6.73 -3.74
C GLU A 51 -0.84 -6.78 -5.02
N LEU A 52 -1.41 -7.26 -6.12
CA LEU A 52 -0.77 -7.28 -7.44
C LEU A 52 -0.45 -5.87 -7.92
N ALA A 53 -1.36 -4.91 -7.73
CA ALA A 53 -1.10 -3.52 -8.08
C ALA A 53 0.13 -2.95 -7.35
N ILE A 54 0.32 -3.27 -6.08
CA ILE A 54 1.50 -2.84 -5.30
C ILE A 54 2.77 -3.51 -5.82
N THR A 55 2.70 -4.81 -6.13
CA THR A 55 3.81 -5.57 -6.71
C THR A 55 4.23 -5.05 -8.08
N PHE A 56 3.29 -4.72 -8.95
CA PHE A 56 3.59 -4.10 -10.25
C PHE A 56 4.14 -2.69 -10.09
N TYR A 57 3.62 -1.93 -9.12
CA TYR A 57 4.14 -0.60 -8.83
C TYR A 57 5.59 -0.64 -8.34
N GLU A 58 5.96 -1.57 -7.46
CA GLU A 58 7.35 -1.79 -7.03
C GLU A 58 8.29 -2.01 -8.23
N LYS A 59 7.90 -2.88 -9.17
CA LYS A 59 8.68 -3.12 -10.40
C LYS A 59 8.81 -1.86 -11.25
N HIS A 60 7.74 -1.07 -11.37
CA HIS A 60 7.73 0.16 -12.15
C HIS A 60 8.64 1.25 -11.57
N VAL A 61 8.67 1.43 -10.24
CA VAL A 61 9.48 2.47 -9.59
C VAL A 61 10.93 2.05 -9.30
N SER A 62 11.26 0.79 -9.54
CA SER A 62 12.63 0.26 -9.43
C SER A 62 13.39 0.32 -10.76
N GLN A 63 12.71 0.70 -11.86
CA GLN A 63 13.31 1.14 -13.12
C GLN A 63 13.72 2.61 -13.01
#